data_AF-A0A455U3I5-F1
#
_entry.id   AF-A0A455U3I5-F1
#
_cell.length_a   1.000
_cell.length_b   1.000
_cell.length_c   1.000
_cell.angle_alpha   90.00
_cell.angle_beta   90.00
_cell.angle_gamma   90.00
#
_symmetry.space_group_name_H-M   'P 1'
#
loop_
_entity.id
_entity.type
_entity.pdbx_description
1 polymer ?
#
loop_
_entity_poly.entity_id
_entity_poly.type
_entity_poly.pdbx_seq_one_letter_code
_entity_poly.pdbx_strand_id
1 'polypeptide(L)' 'MRFLIADEISTMLDPITQLELWQALKREAEQRQLGVLVISHDEALLKQLCEHRYHLSAGLLKRI' A
#
# COMPACT_ATOMS: atom_id res chain seq x y z
N MET A 1 17.53 3.34 -5.18
CA MET A 1 16.39 2.96 -4.31
C MET A 1 15.56 1.91 -5.03
N ARG A 2 15.18 0.83 -4.36
CA ARG A 2 14.29 -0.20 -4.91
C ARG A 2 12.92 -0.08 -4.26
N PHE A 3 11.87 -0.40 -5.02
CA PHE A 3 10.50 -0.36 -4.54
C PHE A 3 9.79 -1.69 -4.81
N LEU A 4 8.92 -2.08 -3.88
CA LEU A 4 7.86 -3.06 -4.10
C LEU A 4 6.60 -2.29 -4.51
N ILE A 5 5.98 -2.68 -5.63
CA ILE A 5 4.70 -2.11 -6.08
C ILE A 5 3.61 -3.12 -5.74
N ALA A 6 2.65 -2.70 -4.92
CA ALA A 6 1.50 -3.49 -4.49
C ALA A 6 0.24 -2.88 -5.10
N ASP A 7 -0.17 -3.38 -6.27
CA ASP A 7 -1.33 -2.91 -7.02
C ASP A 7 -2.57 -3.76 -6.72
N GLU A 8 -3.47 -3.24 -5.89
CA GLU A 8 -4.75 -3.87 -5.51
C GLU A 8 -4.64 -5.32 -5.01
N ILE A 9 -3.49 -5.70 -4.45
CA ILE A 9 -3.14 -7.10 -4.11
C ILE A 9 -3.96 -7.69 -2.96
N SER A 10 -4.62 -6.84 -2.17
CA SER A 10 -5.43 -7.26 -1.03
C SER A 10 -6.93 -7.36 -1.38
N THR A 11 -7.31 -7.08 -2.63
CA THR A 11 -8.70 -7.19 -3.07
C THR A 11 -9.20 -8.62 -2.90
N MET A 12 -10.47 -8.77 -2.52
CA MET A 12 -11.15 -10.06 -2.28
C MET A 12 -10.72 -10.84 -1.02
N LEU A 13 -9.74 -10.37 -0.26
CA LEU A 13 -9.39 -10.96 1.03
C LEU A 13 -10.32 -10.42 2.13
N ASP A 14 -10.59 -11.24 3.14
CA ASP A 14 -11.26 -10.76 4.34
C ASP A 14 -10.32 -9.82 5.14
N PRO A 15 -10.88 -8.97 6.02
CA PRO A 15 -10.08 -7.96 6.73
C PRO A 15 -8.93 -8.52 7.57
N ILE A 16 -9.05 -9.76 8.10
CA ILE A 16 -8.00 -10.38 8.90
C ILE A 16 -6.85 -10.78 8.00
N THR A 17 -7.12 -11.49 6.90
CA THR A 17 -6.08 -11.89 5.94
C THR A 17 -5.43 -10.70 5.25
N GLN A 18 -6.16 -9.61 5.00
CA GLN A 18 -5.56 -8.36 4.52
C GLN A 18 -4.50 -7.82 5.50
N LEU A 19 -4.83 -7.76 6.79
CA LEU A 19 -3.91 -7.28 7.82
C LEU A 19 -2.65 -8.14 7.89
N GLU A 20 -2.80 -9.46 7.86
CA GLU A 20 -1.68 -10.41 7.89
C GLU A 20 -0.75 -10.23 6.67
N LEU A 21 -1.33 -10.10 5.47
CA LEU A 21 -0.59 -9.82 4.24
C LEU A 21 0.24 -8.55 4.36
N TRP A 22 -0.38 -7.44 4.79
CA TRP A 22 0.30 -6.15 4.89
C TRP A 22 1.39 -6.13 5.96
N GLN A 23 1.19 -6.82 7.09
CA GLN A 23 2.22 -6.99 8.12
C GLN A 23 3.42 -7.78 7.59
N ALA A 24 3.18 -8.86 6.84
CA ALA A 24 4.24 -9.66 6.24
C ALA A 24 5.02 -8.85 5.19
N LEU A 25 4.31 -8.15 4.30
CA LEU A 25 4.94 -7.30 3.27
C LEU A 25 5.77 -6.18 3.86
N LYS A 26 5.27 -5.51 4.92
CA LYS A 26 6.01 -4.47 5.62
C LYS A 26 7.33 -5.00 6.18
N ARG A 27 7.30 -6.15 6.87
CA ARG A 27 8.50 -6.80 7.43
C ARG A 27 9.51 -7.15 6.34
N GLU A 28 9.06 -7.76 5.24
CA GLU A 28 9.94 -8.11 4.12
C GLU A 28 10.55 -6.88 3.44
N ALA A 29 9.76 -5.81 3.28
CA ALA A 29 10.24 -4.55 2.71
C ALA A 29 11.30 -3.90 3.60
N GLU A 30 11.10 -3.88 4.92
CA GLU A 30 12.06 -3.36 5.90
C GLU A 30 13.38 -4.16 5.86
N GLN A 31 13.30 -5.49 5.87
CA GLN A 31 14.49 -6.37 5.80
C GLN A 31 15.31 -6.15 4.53
N ARG A 32 14.64 -5.89 3.40
CA ARG A 32 15.27 -5.72 2.09
C ARG A 32 15.56 -4.26 1.72
N GLN A 33 15.27 -3.33 2.63
CA GLN A 33 15.41 -1.88 2.45
C GLN A 33 14.67 -1.39 1.19
N LEU A 34 13.42 -1.82 1.05
CA LEU A 34 12.53 -1.45 -0.05
C LEU A 34 11.56 -0.37 0.41
N GLY A 35 11.34 0.64 -0.43
CA GLY A 35 10.12 1.43 -0.33
C GLY A 35 8.92 0.61 -0.80
N VAL A 36 7.73 0.85 -0.24
CA VAL A 36 6.50 0.20 -0.68
C VAL A 36 5.59 1.26 -1.30
N LEU A 37 5.21 1.04 -2.57
CA LEU A 37 4.17 1.83 -3.24
C LEU A 37 2.89 1.00 -3.26
N VAL A 38 1.88 1.45 -2.52
CA VAL A 38 0.56 0.82 -2.50
C VAL A 38 -0.37 1.58 -3.43
N ILE A 39 -1.05 0.86 -4.31
CA ILE A 39 -2.11 1.39 -5.18
C ILE A 39 -3.40 0.69 -4.76
N SER A 40 -4.38 1.47 -4.31
CA SER A 40 -5.71 0.96 -3.97
C SER A 40 -6.78 2.04 -4.04
N HIS A 41 -8.03 1.62 -4.24
CA HIS A 41 -9.23 2.45 -4.09
C HIS A 41 -9.77 2.50 -2.64
N ASP A 42 -9.24 1.69 -1.71
CA ASP A 42 -9.68 1.68 -0.31
C ASP A 42 -8.93 2.74 0.53
N GLU A 43 -9.61 3.86 0.82
CA GLU A 43 -9.03 4.93 1.64
C GLU A 43 -8.75 4.53 3.10
N ALA A 44 -9.56 3.67 3.69
CA ALA A 44 -9.40 3.28 5.09
C ALA A 44 -8.13 2.45 5.25
N LEU A 45 -7.90 1.52 4.32
CA LEU A 45 -6.68 0.74 4.22
C LEU A 45 -5.46 1.66 4.03
N LEU A 46 -5.50 2.56 3.05
CA LEU A 46 -4.39 3.47 2.76
C LEU A 46 -4.05 4.39 3.94
N LYS A 47 -5.05 4.85 4.71
CA LYS A 47 -4.85 5.66 5.91
C LYS A 47 -4.11 4.90 7.02
N GLN A 48 -4.34 3.59 7.14
CA GLN A 48 -3.69 2.75 8.14
C GLN A 48 -2.26 2.35 7.73
N LEU A 49 -2.04 2.09 6.43
CA LEU A 49 -0.77 1.55 5.94
C LEU A 49 0.27 2.61 5.57
N CYS A 50 -0.17 3.73 4.99
CA CYS A 50 0.72 4.65 4.29
C CYS A 50 0.93 5.95 5.07
N GLU A 51 2.20 6.30 5.30
CA GLU A 51 2.61 7.60 5.86
C GLU A 51 2.44 8.76 4.88
N HIS A 52 2.58 8.47 3.58
CA HIS A 52 2.41 9.43 2.49
C HIS A 52 1.37 8.91 1.52
N ARG A 53 0.41 9.76 1.18
CA ARG A 53 -0.68 9.40 0.28
C ARG A 53 -0.79 10.41 -0.84
N TYR A 54 -1.12 9.90 -2.01
CA TYR A 54 -1.37 10.70 -3.19
C TYR A 54 -2.67 10.20 -3.84
N HIS A 55 -3.51 11.13 -4.26
CA HIS A 55 -4.72 10.87 -5.00
C HIS A 55 -4.48 11.16 -6.49
N LEU A 56 -4.72 10.16 -7.33
CA LEU A 56 -4.63 10.27 -8.78
C LEU A 56 -6.03 10.49 -9.34
N SER A 57 -6.27 11.64 -9.97
CA SER A 57 -7.54 11.90 -10.68
C SER A 57 -7.31 12.73 -11.93
N ALA A 58 -8.00 12.38 -13.02
CA ALA A 58 -7.87 13.04 -14.33
C ALA A 58 -6.41 13.17 -14.81
N GLY A 59 -5.58 12.16 -14.55
CA GLY A 59 -4.15 12.16 -14.89
C GLY A 59 -3.26 13.05 -14.01
N LEU A 60 -3.82 13.66 -12.95
CA LEU A 60 -3.10 14.51 -12.01
C LEU A 60 -2.93 13.81 -10.66
N LEU A 61 -1.70 13.79 -10.15
CA LEU A 61 -1.37 13.26 -8.84
C LEU A 61 -1.29 14.40 -7.82
N LYS A 62 -2.07 14.33 -6.74
CA LYS A 62 -2.12 15.33 -5.66
C LYS A 62 -1.86 14.68 -4.31
N ARG A 63 -1.07 15.31 -3.46
CA ARG A 63 -0.82 14.82 -2.09
C ARG A 63 -2.04 15.08 -1.20
N ILE A 64 -2.38 14.13 -0.33
CA ILE A 64 -3.50 14.20 0.63
C ILE A 64 -3.11 13.72 2.03
#